data_AF-A0A521I6G6-F1
#
_entry.id   AF-A0A521I6G6-F1
#
_cell.length_a   1.000
_cell.length_b   1.000
_cell.length_c   1.000
_cell.angle_alpha   90.00
_cell.angle_beta   90.00
_cell.angle_gamma   90.00
#
_symmetry.space_group_name_H-M   'P 1'
#
loop_
_entity.id
_entity.type
_entity.pdbx_description
1 polymer ?
#
loop_
_entity_poly.entity_id
_entity_poly.type
_entity_poly.pdbx_seq_one_letter_code
_entity_poly.pdbx_strand_id
1 'polypeptide(L)'
;MTEEGFELRFRGRPSSELTLTLPIDVIRSLERVAQTRDMSPEALVKFYVGQSLRIDLAKLSANQVLETTAQVLTRHLDSEEQVSQILEEIRHEAAI
;
A
#
# COMPACT_ATOMS: atom_id res chain seq x y z
N MET A 1 -18.57 41.70 15.99
CA MET A 1 -17.34 40.89 15.83
C MET A 1 -17.44 39.78 16.87
N THR A 2 -17.94 38.61 16.50
CA THR A 2 -18.11 37.47 17.41
C THR A 2 -16.86 36.59 17.31
N GLU A 3 -16.13 36.50 18.42
CA GLU A 3 -15.05 35.53 18.65
C GLU A 3 -15.65 34.13 18.82
N GLU A 4 -16.17 33.53 17.75
CA GLU A 4 -16.51 32.11 17.77
C GLU A 4 -15.29 31.32 17.28
N GLY A 5 -14.43 30.93 18.22
CA GLY A 5 -13.32 30.02 17.96
C GLY A 5 -13.84 28.67 17.46
N PHE A 6 -13.27 28.17 16.37
CA PHE A 6 -13.62 26.86 15.83
C PHE A 6 -13.07 25.73 16.72
N GLU A 7 -13.95 24.91 17.30
CA GLU A 7 -13.54 23.66 17.95
C GLU A 7 -13.16 22.61 16.88
N LEU A 8 -11.87 22.33 16.77
CA LEU A 8 -11.38 21.20 15.96
C LEU A 8 -11.72 19.88 16.64
N ARG A 9 -12.73 19.17 16.12
CA ARG A 9 -13.07 17.82 16.57
C ARG A 9 -12.31 16.78 15.76
N PHE A 10 -11.34 16.13 16.40
CA PHE A 10 -10.62 15.01 15.81
C PHE A 10 -11.57 13.82 15.61
N ARG A 11 -11.77 13.41 14.35
CA ARG A 11 -12.48 12.18 14.00
C ARG A 11 -11.46 11.09 13.70
N GLY A 12 -11.17 10.26 14.70
CA GLY A 12 -10.31 9.09 14.51
C GLY A 12 -10.90 8.12 13.48
N ARG A 13 -10.04 7.50 12.67
CA ARG A 13 -10.43 6.38 11.82
C ARG A 13 -10.73 5.17 12.72
N PRO A 14 -11.74 4.33 12.41
CA PRO A 14 -11.92 3.04 13.09
C PRO A 14 -10.63 2.23 13.06
N SER A 15 -10.18 1.76 14.21
CA SER A 15 -8.94 1.00 14.37
C SER A 15 -9.18 -0.24 15.22
N SER A 16 -8.48 -1.33 14.88
CA SER A 16 -8.38 -2.53 15.71
C SER A 16 -6.94 -2.68 16.18
N GLU A 17 -6.75 -3.25 17.36
CA GLU A 17 -5.43 -3.60 17.87
C GLU A 17 -4.92 -4.88 17.22
N LEU A 18 -3.59 -4.94 17.03
CA LEU A 18 -2.86 -6.10 16.54
C LEU A 18 -1.67 -6.33 17.46
N THR A 19 -1.70 -7.42 18.24
CA THR A 19 -0.60 -7.79 19.15
C THR A 19 0.39 -8.72 18.45
N LEU A 20 1.67 -8.37 18.49
CA LEU A 20 2.76 -9.13 17.85
C LEU A 20 3.88 -9.37 18.86
N THR A 21 4.40 -10.60 18.90
CA THR A 21 5.61 -10.94 19.65
C THR A 21 6.81 -10.85 18.73
N LEU A 22 7.79 -10.00 19.07
CA LEU A 22 9.01 -9.80 18.29
C LEU A 22 10.25 -10.20 19.10
N PRO A 23 11.32 -10.68 18.45
CA PRO A 23 12.61 -10.86 19.10
C PRO A 23 13.13 -9.56 19.73
N ILE A 24 13.81 -9.67 20.87
CA ILE A 24 14.28 -8.50 21.65
C ILE A 24 15.26 -7.64 20.83
N ASP A 25 16.11 -8.26 20.03
CA ASP A 25 17.06 -7.60 19.15
C ASP A 25 16.36 -6.79 18.04
N VAL A 26 15.22 -7.26 17.54
CA VAL A 26 14.38 -6.53 16.58
C VAL A 26 13.78 -5.29 17.25
N ILE A 27 13.27 -5.42 18.48
CA ILE A 27 12.72 -4.28 19.25
C ILE A 27 13.81 -3.22 19.46
N ARG A 28 15.01 -3.61 19.91
CA ARG A 28 16.14 -2.68 20.08
C ARG A 28 16.54 -1.98 18.78
N SER A 29 16.46 -2.70 17.66
CA SER A 29 16.75 -2.14 16.34
C SER A 29 15.69 -1.11 15.93
N LEU A 30 14.41 -1.40 16.18
CA LEU A 30 13.31 -0.47 15.95
C LEU A 30 13.47 0.81 16.80
N GLU A 31 13.81 0.67 18.08
CA GLU A 31 14.05 1.81 18.98
C GLU A 31 15.17 2.72 18.46
N ARG A 32 16.30 2.13 18.05
CA ARG A 32 17.43 2.88 17.49
C ARG A 32 17.02 3.65 16.23
N VAL A 33 16.31 3.00 15.31
CA VAL A 33 15.85 3.65 14.08
C VAL A 33 14.82 4.74 14.38
N ALA A 34 13.89 4.49 15.30
CA ALA A 34 12.87 5.45 15.69
C ALA A 34 13.52 6.73 16.25
N GLN A 35 14.54 6.58 17.11
CA GLN A 35 15.32 7.70 17.64
C GLN A 35 16.01 8.51 16.52
N THR A 36 16.62 7.85 15.54
CA THR A 36 17.27 8.57 14.42
C THR A 36 16.31 9.35 13.53
N ARG A 37 15.02 8.99 13.56
CA ARG A 37 13.97 9.62 12.74
C ARG A 37 13.05 10.53 13.54
N ASP A 38 13.36 10.77 14.81
CA ASP A 38 12.54 11.54 15.76
C ASP A 38 11.09 11.04 15.85
N MET A 39 10.95 9.71 15.94
CA MET A 39 9.67 9.01 16.02
C MET A 39 9.61 8.12 17.26
N SER A 40 8.40 7.84 17.75
CA SER A 40 8.20 6.73 18.67
C SER A 40 8.33 5.39 17.92
N PRO A 41 8.69 4.28 18.60
CA PRO A 41 8.71 2.95 17.97
C PRO A 41 7.35 2.58 17.34
N GLU A 42 6.25 2.95 18.01
CA GLU A 42 4.90 2.74 17.49
C GLU A 42 4.65 3.52 16.18
N ALA A 43 5.05 4.79 16.13
CA ALA A 43 4.92 5.62 14.93
C ALA A 43 5.76 5.05 13.78
N LEU A 44 6.97 4.58 14.06
CA LEU A 44 7.83 3.95 13.08
C LEU A 44 7.20 2.66 12.51
N VAL A 45 6.64 1.81 13.37
CA VAL A 45 5.95 0.58 12.93
C VAL A 45 4.74 0.93 12.05
N LYS A 46 3.90 1.89 12.47
CA LYS A 46 2.77 2.36 11.65
C LYS A 46 3.23 2.89 10.30
N PHE A 47 4.35 3.61 10.26
CA PHE A 47 4.95 4.12 9.04
C PHE A 47 5.40 2.98 8.11
N TYR A 48 6.19 2.02 8.61
CA TYR A 48 6.67 0.89 7.81
C TYR A 48 5.53 0.01 7.29
N VAL A 49 4.57 -0.32 8.14
CA VAL A 49 3.38 -1.08 7.72
C VAL A 49 2.63 -0.31 6.64
N GLY A 50 2.36 0.97 6.85
CA GLY A 50 1.65 1.79 5.88
C GLY A 50 2.41 1.97 4.56
N GLN A 51 3.73 2.08 4.59
CA GLN A 51 4.56 2.23 3.40
C GLN A 51 4.51 0.96 2.54
N SER A 52 4.89 -0.18 3.10
CA SER A 52 4.96 -1.44 2.36
C SER A 52 3.57 -1.88 1.91
N LEU A 53 2.56 -1.76 2.76
CA LEU A 53 1.20 -2.20 2.42
C LEU A 53 0.60 -1.39 1.25
N ARG A 54 0.87 -0.08 1.16
CA ARG A 54 0.41 0.71 0.02
C ARG A 54 1.05 0.24 -1.29
N ILE A 55 2.34 -0.06 -1.27
CA ILE A 55 3.07 -0.58 -2.44
C ILE A 55 2.50 -1.94 -2.85
N ASP A 56 2.27 -2.84 -1.89
CA ASP A 56 1.76 -4.17 -2.18
C ASP A 56 0.31 -4.13 -2.68
N LEU A 57 -0.54 -3.28 -2.11
CA LEU A 57 -1.92 -3.07 -2.58
C LEU A 57 -1.96 -2.50 -4.00
N ALA A 58 -1.07 -1.57 -4.34
CA ALA A 58 -0.98 -1.03 -5.70
C ALA A 58 -0.61 -2.13 -6.70
N LYS A 59 0.37 -2.98 -6.36
CA LYS A 59 0.75 -4.14 -7.20
C LYS A 59 -0.39 -5.13 -7.35
N LEU A 60 -1.10 -5.45 -6.26
CA LEU A 60 -2.24 -6.37 -6.29
C LEU A 60 -3.34 -5.85 -7.21
N SER A 61 -3.67 -4.56 -7.12
CA SER A 61 -4.65 -3.92 -7.99
C SER A 61 -4.22 -3.94 -9.46
N ALA A 62 -2.95 -3.63 -9.75
CA ALA A 62 -2.43 -3.67 -11.12
C ALA A 62 -2.50 -5.07 -11.72
N ASN A 63 -2.14 -6.10 -10.95
CA ASN A 63 -2.23 -7.49 -11.37
C ASN A 63 -3.68 -7.92 -11.64
N GLN A 64 -4.63 -7.54 -10.78
CA GLN A 64 -6.05 -7.84 -10.99
C GLN A 64 -6.60 -7.21 -12.27
N VAL A 65 -6.18 -5.97 -12.56
CA VAL A 65 -6.55 -5.29 -13.82
C VAL A 65 -5.97 -6.05 -15.02
N LEU A 66 -4.68 -6.41 -14.98
CA LEU A 66 -4.05 -7.18 -16.07
C LEU A 66 -4.71 -8.53 -16.30
N GLU A 67 -5.05 -9.27 -15.23
CA GLU A 67 -5.76 -10.54 -15.33
C GLU A 67 -7.16 -10.37 -15.95
N THR A 68 -7.89 -9.34 -15.51
CA THR A 68 -9.21 -9.01 -16.09
C THR A 68 -9.08 -8.64 -17.57
N THR A 69 -8.06 -7.87 -17.94
CA THR A 69 -7.77 -7.53 -19.34
C THR A 69 -7.47 -8.78 -20.16
N ALA A 70 -6.66 -9.71 -19.65
CA ALA A 70 -6.37 -10.97 -20.32
C ALA A 70 -7.66 -11.79 -20.56
N GLN A 71 -8.55 -11.85 -19.57
CA GLN A 71 -9.84 -12.54 -19.71
C GLN A 71 -10.77 -11.87 -20.73
N VAL A 72 -10.73 -10.54 -20.85
CA VAL A 72 -11.54 -9.82 -21.85
C VAL A 72 -10.94 -10.04 -23.24
N LEU A 73 -9.62 -9.92 -23.40
CA LEU A 73 -8.94 -10.11 -24.68
C LEU A 73 -9.15 -11.52 -25.25
N THR A 74 -9.04 -12.56 -24.41
CA THR A 74 -9.28 -13.96 -24.83
C THR A 74 -10.73 -14.23 -25.25
N ARG A 75 -11.70 -13.41 -24.83
CA ARG A 75 -13.10 -13.51 -25.30
C ARG A 75 -13.33 -12.85 -26.66
N HIS A 76 -12.43 -11.97 -27.09
CA HIS A 76 -12.59 -11.15 -28.29
C HIS A 76 -11.56 -11.43 -29.38
N LEU A 77 -10.47 -12.14 -29.05
CA LEU A 77 -9.38 -12.47 -29.97
C LEU A 77 -9.17 -13.98 -30.02
N ASP A 78 -9.05 -14.52 -31.23
CA ASP A 78 -8.86 -15.96 -31.48
C ASP A 78 -7.37 -16.39 -31.44
N SER A 79 -6.44 -15.43 -31.27
CA SER A 79 -4.99 -15.68 -31.25
C SER A 79 -4.39 -15.40 -29.87
N GLU A 80 -3.93 -16.45 -29.19
CA GLU A 80 -3.22 -16.33 -27.90
C GLU A 80 -1.95 -15.47 -28.02
N GLU A 81 -1.29 -15.52 -29.17
CA GLU A 81 -0.05 -14.79 -29.45
C GLU A 81 -0.31 -13.27 -29.51
N GLN A 82 -1.42 -12.85 -30.12
CA GLN A 82 -1.86 -11.45 -30.10
C GLN A 82 -2.24 -10.99 -28.69
N VAL A 83 -2.95 -11.82 -27.92
CA VAL A 83 -3.28 -11.51 -26.52
C VAL A 83 -2.02 -11.30 -25.69
N SER A 84 -1.01 -12.18 -25.84
CA SER A 84 0.26 -12.04 -25.10
C SER A 84 1.02 -10.78 -25.47
N GLN A 85 1.07 -10.42 -26.76
CA GLN A 85 1.75 -9.19 -27.21
C GLN A 85 1.11 -7.95 -26.61
N ILE A 86 -0.23 -7.86 -26.65
CA ILE A 86 -0.98 -6.72 -26.09
C ILE A 86 -0.77 -6.63 -24.57
N LEU A 87 -0.76 -7.75 -23.85
CA LEU A 87 -0.52 -7.75 -22.41
C LEU A 87 0.90 -7.29 -22.03
N GLU A 88 1.91 -7.64 -22.83
CA GLU A 88 3.28 -7.13 -22.63
C GLU A 88 3.38 -5.63 -22.91
N GLU A 89 2.72 -5.14 -23.96
CA GLU A 89 2.67 -3.71 -24.27
C GLU A 89 2.00 -2.92 -23.14
N ILE A 90 0.85 -3.39 -22.64
CA ILE A 90 0.15 -2.79 -21.50
C ILE A 90 1.04 -2.79 -20.25
N ARG A 91 1.77 -3.88 -19.99
CA ARG A 91 2.73 -3.95 -18.87
C ARG A 91 3.83 -2.89 -18.99
N HIS A 92 4.36 -2.69 -20.19
CA HIS A 92 5.42 -1.72 -20.42
C HIS A 92 4.92 -0.29 -20.23
N GLU A 93 3.74 0.05 -20.77
CA GLU A 93 3.14 1.39 -20.65
C GLU A 93 2.68 1.69 -19.22
N ALA A 94 2.15 0.71 -18.48
CA ALA A 94 1.69 0.89 -17.10
C ALA A 94 2.83 1.00 -16.07
N ALA A 95 4.08 0.72 -16.46
CA ALA A 95 5.26 0.84 -15.61
C ALA A 95 5.97 2.21 -15.71
N ILE A 96 5.50 3.09 -16.60
CA ILE A 96 5.98 4.46 -16.84
C ILE A 96 5.15 5.44 -15.99
#